data_AF-A0A353GSK3-F1
#
_entry.id   AF-A0A353GSK3-F1
#
_cell.length_a   1.000
_cell.length_b   1.000
_cell.length_c   1.000
_cell.angle_alpha   90.00
_cell.angle_beta   90.00
_cell.angle_gamma   90.00
#
_symmetry.space_group_name_H-M   'P 1'
#
loop_
_entity.id
_entity.type
_entity.pdbx_description
1 polymer ?
#
loop_
_entity_poly.entity_id
_entity_poly.type
_entity_poly.pdbx_seq_one_letter_code
_entity_poly.pdbx_strand_id
1 'polypeptide(L)' 'GKVPFVVAQVAKEYGKPVICISGSLGSGYEKLNDAGIAAFFSIVDRPMPLEEAMNKGEALLERAAENVLDIYFLRG' A
#
# COMPACT_ATOMS: atom_id res chain seq x y z
N GLY A 1 -8.69 6.89 -3.68
CA GLY A 1 -8.86 5.79 -2.72
C GLY A 1 -9.82 6.18 -1.61
N LYS A 2 -11.10 5.83 -1.71
CA LYS A 2 -12.10 6.12 -0.67
C LYS A 2 -11.85 5.30 0.59
N VAL A 3 -11.60 4.00 0.44
CA VAL A 3 -11.34 3.08 1.57
C VAL A 3 -10.03 3.43 2.28
N PRO A 4 -8.87 3.59 1.58
CA PRO A 4 -7.63 4.02 2.25
C PRO A 4 -7.78 5.34 3.01
N PHE A 5 -8.55 6.30 2.48
CA PHE A 5 -8.81 7.57 3.15
C PHE A 5 -9.51 7.37 4.49
N VAL A 6 -10.62 6.61 4.52
CA VAL A 6 -11.39 6.38 5.76
C VAL A 6 -10.54 5.61 6.78
N VAL A 7 -9.81 4.58 6.35
CA VAL A 7 -8.90 3.83 7.24
C VAL A 7 -7.84 4.75 7.85
N ALA A 8 -7.25 5.65 7.05
CA ALA A 8 -6.26 6.60 7.52
C ALA A 8 -6.83 7.61 8.53
N GLN A 9 -8.05 8.12 8.29
CA GLN A 9 -8.74 9.00 9.24
C GLN A 9 -8.96 8.30 10.58
N VAL A 10 -9.47 7.07 10.57
CA VAL A 10 -9.67 6.29 11.80
C VAL A 10 -8.35 6.03 12.51
N ALA A 11 -7.32 5.54 11.80
CA ALA A 11 -6.03 5.23 12.42
C ALA A 11 -5.34 6.47 13.04
N LYS A 12 -5.54 7.64 12.44
CA LYS A 12 -5.05 8.93 12.95
C LYS A 12 -5.60 9.26 14.33
N GLU A 13 -6.86 8.92 14.61
CA GLU A 13 -7.48 9.09 15.94
C GLU A 13 -6.77 8.26 17.03
N TYR A 14 -6.13 7.15 16.65
CA TYR A 14 -5.38 6.27 17.55
C TYR A 14 -3.86 6.47 17.48
N GLY A 15 -3.38 7.47 16.72
CA GLY A 15 -1.95 7.72 16.52
C GLY A 15 -1.21 6.53 15.88
N LYS A 16 -1.89 5.72 15.06
CA LYS A 16 -1.29 4.56 14.38
C LYS A 16 -0.91 4.89 12.95
N PRO A 17 0.31 4.53 12.50
CA PRO A 17 0.70 4.72 11.11
C PRO A 17 -0.06 3.77 10.19
N VAL A 18 -0.42 4.24 8.99
CA VAL A 18 -1.07 3.41 7.96
C VAL A 18 -0.15 3.27 6.76
N ILE A 19 0.02 2.03 6.29
CA ILE A 19 0.75 1.73 5.05
C ILE A 19 -0.29 1.25 4.03
N CYS A 20 -0.29 1.85 2.84
CA CYS A 20 -1.20 1.48 1.76
C CYS A 20 -0.48 0.58 0.74
N ILE A 21 -0.93 -0.67 0.62
CA ILE A 21 -0.48 -1.60 -0.41
C ILE A 21 -1.64 -1.78 -1.41
N SER A 22 -1.39 -1.48 -2.69
CA SER A 22 -2.41 -1.42 -3.74
C SER A 22 -1.95 -2.12 -5.02
N GLY A 23 -2.93 -2.60 -5.82
CA GLY A 23 -2.69 -3.14 -7.16
C GLY A 23 -1.83 -2.23 -8.03
N SER A 24 -2.19 -0.94 -8.04
CA SER A 24 -1.42 0.15 -8.64
C SER A 24 -1.69 1.45 -7.89
N LEU A 25 -0.83 2.45 -8.11
CA LEU A 25 -1.02 3.81 -7.62
C LEU A 25 -1.48 4.70 -8.78
N GLY A 26 -2.70 5.20 -8.68
CA GLY A 26 -3.27 6.14 -9.66
C GLY A 26 -2.84 7.58 -9.38
N SER A 27 -2.96 8.45 -10.37
CA SER A 27 -2.60 9.86 -10.25
C SER A 27 -3.25 10.56 -9.04
N GLY A 28 -2.45 11.29 -8.26
CA GLY A 28 -2.94 12.07 -7.12
C GLY A 28 -3.21 11.24 -5.86
N TYR A 29 -2.72 10.00 -5.78
CA TYR A 29 -2.78 9.20 -4.55
C TYR A 29 -2.05 9.88 -3.38
N GLU A 30 -1.08 10.73 -3.68
CA GLU A 30 -0.25 11.48 -2.72
C GLU A 30 -1.09 12.44 -1.86
N LYS A 31 -2.28 12.84 -2.32
CA LYS A 31 -3.23 13.62 -1.50
C LYS A 31 -3.69 12.87 -0.25
N LEU A 32 -3.52 11.55 -0.21
CA LEU A 32 -3.86 10.73 0.95
C LEU A 32 -2.77 10.77 2.04
N ASN A 33 -1.60 11.38 1.78
CA ASN A 33 -0.64 11.71 2.83
C ASN A 33 -1.29 12.58 3.92
N ASP A 34 -2.05 13.60 3.51
CA ASP A 34 -2.77 14.51 4.41
C ASP A 34 -3.81 13.77 5.28
N ALA A 35 -4.30 12.63 4.79
CA ALA A 35 -5.25 11.79 5.49
C ALA A 35 -4.60 10.90 6.57
N GLY A 36 -3.26 10.83 6.66
CA GLY A 36 -2.53 10.06 7.66
C GLY A 36 -1.91 8.76 7.14
N ILE A 37 -1.85 8.55 5.82
CA ILE A 37 -1.10 7.42 5.25
C ILE A 37 0.39 7.75 5.27
N ALA A 38 1.20 6.87 5.86
CA ALA A 38 2.63 7.04 6.05
C ALA A 38 3.47 6.58 4.86
N ALA A 39 2.99 5.59 4.09
CA ALA A 39 3.70 5.05 2.93
C ALA A 39 2.73 4.37 1.94
N PHE A 40 3.14 4.31 0.67
CA PHE A 40 2.38 3.72 -0.42
C PHE A 40 3.24 2.76 -1.24
N PHE A 41 2.66 1.61 -1.60
CA PHE A 41 3.31 0.59 -2.40
C PHE A 41 2.35 0.09 -3.48
N SER A 42 2.88 -0.04 -4.70
CA SER A 42 2.25 -0.80 -5.79
C SER A 42 2.75 -2.24 -5.72
N ILE A 43 1.86 -3.22 -5.85
CA ILE A 43 2.26 -4.65 -5.87
C ILE A 43 2.82 -5.06 -7.24
N VAL A 44 2.49 -4.33 -8.31
CA VAL A 44 3.10 -4.57 -9.63
C VAL A 44 4.57 -4.14 -9.57
N ASP A 45 5.46 -5.12 -9.65
CA ASP A 45 6.91 -5.00 -9.43
C ASP A 45 7.71 -4.76 -10.72
N ARG A 46 7.11 -5.06 -11.87
CA ARG A 46 7.68 -4.83 -13.21
C ARG A 46 6.57 -4.59 -14.23
N PRO A 47 6.88 -3.98 -15.39
CA PRO A 47 5.94 -3.91 -16.50
C PRO A 47 5.42 -5.30 -16.90
N MET A 48 4.10 -5.46 -16.95
CA MET A 48 3.45 -6.70 -17.33
C MET A 48 2.04 -6.44 -17.91
N PRO A 49 1.47 -7.38 -18.69
CA PRO A 49 0.08 -7.31 -19.11
C PRO A 49 -0.88 -7.31 -17.91
N LEU A 50 -2.04 -6.66 -18.06
CA LEU A 50 -3.06 -6.61 -17.00
C LEU A 50 -3.50 -8.01 -16.56
N GLU A 51 -3.69 -8.92 -17.51
CA GLU A 51 -4.08 -10.31 -17.22
C GLU A 51 -3.03 -11.03 -16.36
N GLU A 52 -1.73 -10.81 -16.64
CA GLU A 52 -0.64 -11.36 -15.82
C GLU A 52 -0.67 -10.77 -14.40
N ALA A 53 -0.86 -9.46 -14.27
CA ALA A 53 -0.96 -8.79 -12.97
C ALA A 53 -2.14 -9.31 -12.14
N MET A 54 -3.30 -9.54 -12.78
CA MET A 54 -4.49 -10.08 -12.12
C MET A 54 -4.28 -11.54 -11.69
N ASN A 55 -3.69 -12.37 -12.56
CA ASN A 55 -3.41 -13.78 -12.27
C ASN A 55 -2.35 -13.96 -11.19
N LYS A 56 -1.39 -13.03 -11.07
CA LYS A 56 -0.31 -13.06 -10.07
C LYS A 56 -0.59 -12.22 -8.82
N GLY A 57 -1.79 -11.65 -8.69
CA GLY A 57 -2.09 -10.65 -7.66
C GLY A 57 -1.79 -11.11 -6.23
N GLU A 58 -2.06 -12.38 -5.91
CA GLU A 58 -1.78 -12.96 -4.58
C GLU A 58 -0.27 -13.00 -4.29
N ALA A 59 0.53 -13.58 -5.18
CA ALA A 59 1.98 -13.68 -5.01
C ALA A 59 2.67 -12.30 -5.01
N LEU A 60 2.17 -11.36 -5.81
CA LEU A 60 2.67 -9.98 -5.83
C LEU A 60 2.36 -9.26 -4.51
N LEU A 61 1.14 -9.45 -3.96
CA LEU A 61 0.75 -8.87 -2.69
C LEU A 61 1.55 -9.46 -1.53
N GLU A 62 1.73 -10.77 -1.48
CA GLU A 62 2.53 -11.47 -0.48
C GLU A 62 3.96 -10.92 -0.47
N ARG A 63 4.62 -10.87 -1.62
CA ARG A 63 5.98 -10.33 -1.74
C ARG A 63 6.07 -8.87 -1.32
N ALA A 64 5.11 -8.03 -1.72
CA ALA A 64 5.09 -6.63 -1.35
C ALA A 64 4.91 -6.46 0.17
N ALA A 65 4.05 -7.26 0.80
CA ALA A 65 3.82 -7.24 2.24
C ALA A 65 5.06 -7.72 3.02
N GLU A 66 5.70 -8.81 2.59
CA GLU A 66 6.98 -9.30 3.15
C GLU A 66 8.03 -8.20 3.16
N ASN A 67 8.29 -7.58 2.00
CA ASN A 67 9.30 -6.52 1.87
C ASN A 67 9.01 -5.32 2.78
N VAL A 68 7.74 -4.94 2.94
CA VAL A 68 7.33 -3.86 3.86
C VAL A 68 7.60 -4.26 5.31
N LEU A 69 7.27 -5.50 5.68
CA LEU A 69 7.44 -6.01 7.05
C LEU A 69 8.92 -6.20 7.41
N ASP A 70 9.75 -6.66 6.48
CA ASP A 70 11.20 -6.79 6.69
C ASP A 70 11.79 -5.45 7.15
N ILE A 71 11.43 -4.35 6.48
CA ILE A 71 11.87 -3.00 6.88
C ILE A 71 11.29 -2.61 8.23
N TYR A 72 10.01 -2.92 8.48
CA TYR A 72 9.34 -2.58 9.73
C TYR A 72 10.03 -3.26 10.93
N PHE A 73 10.40 -4.54 10.80
CA PHE A 73 11.06 -5.29 11.86
C PHE A 73 12.55 -4.99 12.01
N LEU A 74 13.25 -4.53 10.96
CA LEU A 74 14.63 -4.06 11.06
C LEU A 74 14.80 -2.81 11.94
N ARG A 75 13.71 -2.08 12.19
CA ARG A 75 13.70 -0.85 13.01
C ARG A 75 13.13 -1.06 14.42
N GLY A 76 12.88 -2.32 14.80
CA GLY A 76 12.40 -2.73 16.13
C GLY A 76 13.51 -3.07 17.11
#